data_AF-A0A1H7B5S5-F1
#
_entry.id   AF-A0A1H7B5S5-F1
#
_cell.length_a   1.000
_cell.length_b   1.000
_cell.length_c   1.000
_cell.angle_alpha   90.00
_cell.angle_beta   90.00
_cell.angle_gamma   90.00
#
_symmetry.space_group_name_H-M   'P 1'
#
loop_
_entity.id
_entity.type
_entity.pdbx_description
1 polymer ?
#
loop_
_entity_poly.entity_id
_entity_poly.type
_entity_poly.pdbx_seq_one_letter_code
_entity_poly.pdbx_strand_id
1 'polypeptide(L)'
;MTTASDAAPRRGPRVPLMAQILGAFGTGVLLVVGVCLLALREVQALADDPAASVGAARAIILTALVAAVAGTSVIGLVLATRITRATRKLTETIEAAAMGRFTATAGLTSNDELGDMSAALDRTAASLRALIMGIESTATTLADSARSLTAANAEVGEGTRQASERASGAAAAADEVNRSVQAVASGAEQMGASIKEISHNANEAARVAAQATDVAESTNEKVGRLGASSQEIGEVIKV
;
A
#
# COMPACT_ATOMS: atom_id res chain seq x y z
N MET A 1 -1.80 -26.47 -0.38
CA MET A 1 -2.79 -27.06 0.54
C MET A 1 -4.13 -27.00 -0.18
N THR A 2 -4.56 -28.16 -0.69
CA THR A 2 -5.93 -28.54 -1.11
C THR A 2 -6.78 -27.49 -1.80
N THR A 3 -6.79 -27.57 -3.13
CA THR A 3 -7.90 -27.14 -4.00
C THR A 3 -9.17 -27.88 -3.57
N ALA A 4 -9.97 -27.26 -2.70
CA ALA A 4 -11.32 -27.70 -2.45
C ALA A 4 -12.10 -27.49 -3.75
N SER A 5 -12.27 -28.60 -4.48
CA SER A 5 -13.26 -28.75 -5.53
C SER A 5 -14.61 -28.44 -4.89
N ASP A 6 -15.03 -27.18 -5.00
CA ASP A 6 -16.38 -26.73 -4.70
C ASP A 6 -17.27 -27.26 -5.83
N ALA A 7 -17.58 -28.56 -5.75
CA ALA A 7 -18.50 -29.23 -6.63
C ALA A 7 -19.88 -28.63 -6.36
N ALA A 8 -20.21 -27.58 -7.10
CA ALA A 8 -21.54 -27.01 -7.14
C ALA A 8 -22.56 -28.15 -7.23
N PRO A 9 -23.61 -28.16 -6.37
CA PRO A 9 -24.56 -29.25 -6.33
C PRO A 9 -25.09 -29.48 -7.75
N ARG A 10 -24.97 -30.72 -8.24
CA ARG A 10 -25.48 -31.14 -9.55
C ARG A 10 -26.98 -30.91 -9.54
N ARG A 11 -27.43 -29.73 -10.00
CA ARG A 11 -28.83 -29.42 -10.24
C ARG A 11 -29.36 -30.49 -11.20
N GLY A 12 -30.52 -31.05 -10.87
CA GLY A 12 -31.19 -32.06 -11.69
C GLY A 12 -31.48 -31.55 -13.11
N PRO A 13 -32.06 -32.38 -13.98
CA PRO A 13 -32.39 -31.97 -15.34
C PRO A 13 -33.23 -30.68 -15.32
N ARG A 14 -32.76 -29.68 -16.07
CA ARG A 14 -33.35 -28.33 -16.09
C ARG A 14 -34.70 -28.39 -16.79
N VAL A 15 -35.68 -27.71 -16.22
CA VAL A 15 -36.98 -27.52 -16.84
C VAL A 15 -37.20 -26.02 -16.96
N PRO A 16 -37.11 -25.46 -18.18
CA PRO A 16 -37.29 -24.02 -18.36
C PRO A 16 -38.64 -23.61 -17.79
N LEU A 17 -38.70 -22.44 -17.16
CA LEU A 17 -39.90 -21.89 -16.52
C LEU A 17 -41.06 -21.88 -17.51
N MET A 18 -40.78 -21.56 -18.78
CA MET A 18 -41.76 -21.64 -19.86
C MET A 18 -42.28 -23.06 -20.10
N ALA A 19 -41.46 -24.11 -20.00
CA ALA A 19 -41.93 -25.48 -20.08
C ALA A 19 -42.73 -25.92 -18.83
N GLN A 20 -42.38 -25.43 -17.64
CA GLN A 20 -43.19 -25.67 -16.44
C GLN A 20 -44.55 -24.96 -16.52
N ILE A 21 -44.57 -23.72 -16.99
CA ILE A 21 -45.80 -22.96 -17.24
C ILE A 21 -46.64 -23.68 -18.29
N LEU A 22 -46.05 -24.05 -19.43
CA LEU A 22 -46.74 -24.76 -20.50
C LEU A 22 -47.26 -26.14 -20.04
N GLY A 23 -46.49 -26.86 -19.22
CA GLY A 23 -46.92 -28.12 -18.60
C GLY A 23 -48.05 -27.93 -17.58
N ALA A 24 -48.03 -26.85 -16.79
CA ALA A 24 -49.11 -26.49 -15.87
C ALA A 24 -50.40 -26.12 -16.63
N PHE A 25 -50.29 -25.42 -17.76
CA PHE A 25 -51.42 -25.19 -18.66
C PHE A 25 -51.92 -26.49 -19.28
N GLY A 26 -51.03 -27.36 -19.77
CA GLY A 26 -51.40 -28.66 -20.33
C GLY A 26 -52.12 -29.57 -19.34
N THR A 27 -51.65 -29.63 -18.09
CA THR A 27 -52.32 -30.35 -17.00
C THR A 27 -53.67 -29.72 -16.63
N GLY A 28 -53.77 -28.40 -16.65
CA GLY A 28 -55.04 -27.69 -16.52
C GLY A 28 -56.04 -28.06 -17.62
N VAL A 29 -55.62 -28.07 -18.88
CA VAL A 29 -56.47 -28.47 -20.02
C VAL A 29 -56.90 -29.94 -19.90
N LEU A 30 -55.99 -30.85 -19.56
CA LEU A 30 -56.30 -32.27 -19.32
C LEU A 30 -57.31 -32.45 -18.18
N LEU A 31 -57.18 -31.68 -17.10
CA LEU A 31 -58.13 -31.69 -15.99
C LEU A 31 -59.52 -31.23 -16.45
N VAL A 32 -59.61 -30.11 -17.18
CA VAL A 32 -60.88 -29.60 -17.72
C VAL A 32 -61.53 -30.62 -18.67
N VAL A 33 -60.76 -31.19 -19.60
CA VAL A 33 -61.25 -32.21 -20.54
C VAL A 33 -61.72 -33.46 -19.79
N GLY A 34 -60.98 -33.92 -18.79
CA GLY A 34 -61.36 -35.07 -17.96
C GLY A 34 -62.65 -34.84 -17.18
N VAL A 35 -62.79 -33.68 -16.52
CA VAL A 35 -64.01 -33.29 -15.80
C VAL A 35 -65.20 -33.18 -16.76
N CYS A 36 -64.98 -32.63 -17.96
CA CYS A 36 -66.01 -32.53 -18.98
C CYS A 36 -66.46 -33.92 -19.48
N LEU A 37 -65.54 -34.84 -19.74
CA LEU A 37 -65.85 -36.21 -20.17
C LEU A 37 -66.60 -37.01 -19.09
N LEU A 38 -66.24 -36.84 -17.82
CA LEU A 38 -66.97 -37.42 -16.69
C LEU A 38 -68.40 -36.89 -16.63
N ALA A 39 -68.58 -35.57 -16.73
CA ALA A 39 -69.89 -34.95 -16.74
C ALA A 39 -70.75 -35.42 -17.94
N LEU A 40 -70.15 -35.50 -19.14
CA LEU A 40 -70.80 -36.02 -20.34
C LEU A 40 -71.28 -37.46 -20.14
N ARG A 41 -70.45 -38.32 -19.53
CA ARG A 41 -70.82 -39.71 -19.22
C ARG A 41 -71.99 -39.80 -18.25
N GLU A 42 -71.97 -39.01 -17.16
CA GLU A 42 -73.07 -39.00 -16.19
C GLU A 42 -74.37 -38.46 -16.82
N VAL A 43 -74.29 -37.42 -17.66
CA VAL A 43 -75.45 -36.87 -18.37
C VAL A 43 -76.03 -37.89 -19.38
N GLN A 44 -75.18 -38.62 -20.10
CA GLN A 44 -75.62 -39.69 -21.01
C GLN A 44 -76.32 -40.83 -20.26
N ALA A 45 -75.76 -41.27 -19.13
CA ALA A 45 -76.38 -42.30 -18.29
C ALA A 45 -77.75 -41.86 -17.74
N LEU A 46 -77.92 -40.56 -17.44
CA LEU A 46 -79.22 -40.00 -17.07
C LEU A 46 -80.20 -39.90 -18.23
N ALA A 47 -79.72 -39.68 -19.46
CA ALA A 47 -80.58 -39.56 -20.64
C ALA A 47 -81.23 -40.89 -21.06
N ASP A 48 -80.63 -42.02 -20.68
CA ASP A 48 -81.16 -43.36 -20.94
C ASP A 48 -82.27 -43.79 -19.95
N ASP A 49 -82.54 -43.00 -18.90
CA ASP A 49 -83.61 -43.25 -17.91
C ASP A 49 -84.89 -42.44 -18.25
N PRO A 50 -86.03 -43.08 -18.56
CA PRO A 50 -87.28 -42.41 -18.95
C PRO A 50 -87.94 -41.57 -17.84
N ALA A 51 -87.49 -41.68 -16.58
CA ALA A 51 -87.95 -40.85 -15.46
C ALA A 51 -87.00 -39.68 -15.13
N ALA A 52 -85.91 -39.50 -15.87
CA ALA A 52 -84.89 -38.50 -15.54
C ALA A 52 -85.38 -37.05 -15.66
N SER A 53 -85.05 -36.24 -14.65
CA SER A 53 -85.38 -34.82 -14.62
C SER A 53 -84.29 -33.97 -15.26
N VAL A 54 -84.68 -32.98 -16.08
CA VAL A 54 -83.78 -31.97 -16.68
C VAL A 54 -82.93 -31.24 -15.61
N GLY A 55 -83.43 -31.16 -14.37
CA GLY A 55 -82.74 -30.56 -13.24
C GLY A 55 -81.44 -31.29 -12.84
N ALA A 56 -81.42 -32.62 -12.90
CA ALA A 56 -80.25 -33.42 -12.51
C ALA A 56 -79.09 -33.28 -13.53
N ALA A 57 -79.41 -33.30 -14.83
CA ALA A 57 -78.42 -33.03 -15.89
C ALA A 57 -77.82 -31.62 -15.78
N ARG A 58 -78.65 -30.62 -15.45
CA ARG A 58 -78.18 -29.24 -15.23
C ARG A 58 -77.25 -29.13 -14.02
N ALA A 59 -77.53 -29.87 -12.94
CA ALA A 59 -76.68 -29.88 -11.75
C ALA A 59 -75.28 -30.44 -12.05
N ILE A 60 -75.20 -31.57 -12.77
CA ILE A 60 -73.93 -32.21 -13.16
C ILE A 60 -73.06 -31.26 -14.01
N ILE A 61 -73.66 -30.60 -15.01
CA ILE A 61 -72.94 -29.66 -15.88
C ILE A 61 -72.41 -28.46 -15.06
N LEU A 62 -73.22 -27.91 -14.15
CA LEU A 62 -72.82 -26.80 -13.30
C LEU A 62 -71.68 -27.19 -12.34
N THR A 63 -71.75 -28.36 -11.71
CA THR A 63 -70.69 -28.86 -10.82
C THR A 63 -69.39 -29.11 -11.59
N ALA A 64 -69.47 -29.65 -12.80
CA ALA A 64 -68.32 -29.88 -13.66
C ALA A 64 -67.64 -28.58 -14.11
N LEU A 65 -68.42 -27.57 -14.51
CA LEU A 65 -67.91 -26.24 -14.82
C LEU A 65 -67.22 -25.60 -13.62
N VAL A 66 -67.84 -25.65 -12.45
CA VAL A 66 -67.24 -25.11 -11.22
C VAL A 66 -65.94 -25.83 -10.87
N ALA A 67 -65.90 -27.16 -10.98
CA ALA A 67 -64.68 -27.94 -10.73
C ALA A 67 -63.55 -27.62 -11.72
N ALA A 68 -63.87 -27.47 -13.00
CA ALA A 68 -62.91 -27.08 -14.05
C ALA A 68 -62.32 -25.68 -13.81
N VAL A 69 -63.17 -24.70 -13.48
CA VAL A 69 -62.74 -23.33 -13.16
C VAL A 69 -61.93 -23.31 -11.87
N ALA A 70 -62.35 -24.04 -10.83
CA ALA A 70 -61.62 -24.12 -9.57
C ALA A 70 -60.24 -24.75 -9.77
N GLY A 71 -60.14 -25.87 -10.49
CA GLY A 71 -58.87 -26.56 -10.75
C GLY A 71 -57.86 -25.69 -11.50
N THR A 72 -58.30 -25.06 -12.59
CA THR A 72 -57.44 -24.15 -13.37
C THR A 72 -57.02 -22.90 -12.59
N SER A 73 -57.94 -22.32 -11.82
CA SER A 73 -57.65 -21.17 -10.95
C SER A 73 -56.63 -21.51 -9.88
N VAL A 74 -56.70 -22.71 -9.27
CA VAL A 74 -55.74 -23.17 -8.27
C VAL A 74 -54.34 -23.31 -8.88
N ILE A 75 -54.21 -23.95 -10.05
CA ILE A 75 -52.92 -24.10 -10.74
C ILE A 75 -52.33 -22.71 -11.07
N GLY A 76 -53.16 -21.80 -11.60
CA GLY A 76 -52.74 -20.43 -11.91
C GLY A 76 -52.26 -19.66 -10.68
N LEU A 77 -53.00 -19.73 -9.56
CA LEU A 77 -52.64 -19.07 -8.31
C LEU A 77 -51.33 -19.62 -7.72
N VAL A 78 -51.12 -20.95 -7.77
CA VAL A 78 -49.88 -21.57 -7.28
C VAL A 78 -48.68 -21.09 -8.10
N LEU A 79 -48.81 -21.02 -9.42
CA LEU A 79 -47.71 -20.58 -10.29
C LEU A 79 -47.42 -19.09 -10.13
N ALA A 80 -48.47 -18.26 -10.11
CA ALA A 80 -48.35 -16.82 -9.89
C ALA A 80 -47.67 -16.53 -8.54
N THR A 81 -48.13 -17.15 -7.46
CA THR A 81 -47.54 -16.95 -6.13
C THR A 81 -46.10 -17.44 -6.03
N ARG A 82 -45.73 -18.54 -6.71
CA ARG A 82 -44.34 -19.00 -6.77
C ARG A 82 -43.43 -18.02 -7.50
N ILE A 83 -43.84 -17.55 -8.68
CA ILE A 83 -43.04 -16.61 -9.48
C ILE A 83 -42.91 -15.27 -8.75
N THR A 84 -44.01 -14.70 -8.26
CA THR A 84 -43.99 -13.41 -7.54
C THR A 84 -43.13 -13.48 -6.28
N ARG A 85 -43.14 -14.58 -5.52
CA ARG A 85 -42.25 -14.75 -4.37
C ARG A 85 -40.79 -14.84 -4.78
N ALA A 86 -40.47 -15.57 -5.85
CA ALA A 86 -39.11 -15.71 -6.34
C ALA A 86 -38.55 -14.38 -6.86
N THR A 87 -39.31 -13.63 -7.66
CA THR A 87 -38.89 -12.32 -8.17
C THR A 87 -38.74 -11.31 -7.05
N ARG A 88 -39.66 -11.28 -6.07
CA ARG A 88 -39.55 -10.41 -4.90
C ARG A 88 -38.25 -10.67 -4.12
N LYS A 89 -37.87 -11.93 -3.92
CA LYS A 89 -36.63 -12.28 -3.22
C LYS A 89 -35.37 -11.85 -3.99
N LEU A 90 -35.39 -11.97 -5.32
CA LEU A 90 -34.32 -11.45 -6.18
C LEU A 90 -34.23 -9.92 -6.05
N THR A 91 -35.35 -9.22 -6.11
CA THR A 91 -35.41 -7.75 -5.93
C THR A 91 -34.89 -7.34 -4.56
N GLU A 92 -35.34 -7.98 -3.48
CA GLU A 92 -34.87 -7.71 -2.10
C GLU A 92 -33.35 -7.89 -1.98
N THR A 93 -32.77 -8.90 -2.65
CA THR A 93 -31.33 -9.15 -2.64
C THR A 93 -30.57 -8.09 -3.44
N ILE A 94 -31.11 -7.66 -4.58
CA ILE A 94 -30.53 -6.57 -5.39
C ILE A 94 -30.60 -5.24 -4.64
N GLU A 95 -31.71 -4.93 -3.97
CA GLU A 95 -31.85 -3.73 -3.14
C GLU A 95 -30.88 -3.77 -1.95
N ALA A 96 -30.71 -4.92 -1.31
CA ALA A 96 -29.69 -5.10 -0.28
C ALA A 96 -28.28 -4.83 -0.82
N ALA A 97 -27.94 -5.37 -2.01
CA ALA A 97 -26.66 -5.11 -2.67
C ALA A 97 -26.50 -3.62 -3.04
N ALA A 98 -27.55 -2.94 -3.49
CA ALA A 98 -27.54 -1.50 -3.78
C ALA A 98 -27.29 -0.65 -2.51
N MET A 99 -27.74 -1.12 -1.35
CA MET A 99 -27.41 -0.54 -0.04
C MET A 99 -26.03 -0.98 0.50
N GLY A 100 -25.20 -1.65 -0.32
CA GLY A 100 -23.86 -2.11 0.05
C GLY A 100 -23.83 -3.42 0.87
N ARG A 101 -24.97 -4.10 1.04
CA ARG A 101 -25.08 -5.35 1.80
C ARG A 101 -24.93 -6.57 0.88
N PHE A 102 -23.69 -6.93 0.56
CA PHE A 102 -23.36 -8.10 -0.26
C PHE A 102 -23.36 -9.44 0.50
N THR A 103 -23.90 -9.48 1.72
CA THR A 103 -24.04 -10.70 2.52
C THR A 103 -25.37 -11.41 2.29
N ALA A 104 -26.36 -10.72 1.72
CA ALA A 104 -27.66 -11.30 1.39
C ALA A 104 -27.54 -12.24 0.19
N THR A 105 -28.28 -13.35 0.23
CA THR A 105 -28.34 -14.33 -0.87
C THR A 105 -29.78 -14.56 -1.29
N ALA A 106 -30.03 -14.59 -2.60
CA ALA A 106 -31.36 -14.90 -3.11
C ALA A 106 -31.70 -16.38 -2.85
N GLY A 107 -30.73 -17.29 -2.90
CA GLY A 107 -30.86 -18.67 -2.42
C GLY A 107 -32.06 -19.42 -3.01
N LEU A 108 -32.40 -19.17 -4.28
CA LEU A 108 -33.45 -19.89 -4.97
C LEU A 108 -32.93 -21.25 -5.44
N THR A 109 -33.64 -22.31 -5.08
CA THR A 109 -33.31 -23.69 -5.44
C THR A 109 -34.11 -24.20 -6.63
N SER A 110 -34.80 -23.31 -7.35
CA SER A 110 -35.58 -23.70 -8.52
C SER A 110 -34.66 -24.19 -9.65
N ASN A 111 -35.11 -25.19 -10.42
CA ASN A 111 -34.38 -25.74 -11.56
C ASN A 111 -34.85 -25.09 -12.87
N ASP A 112 -34.97 -23.76 -12.86
CA ASP A 112 -35.42 -22.89 -13.95
C ASP A 112 -34.53 -21.64 -14.07
N GLU A 113 -34.89 -20.73 -14.97
CA GLU A 113 -34.15 -19.49 -15.22
C GLU A 113 -34.10 -18.57 -14.00
N LEU A 114 -35.10 -18.60 -13.11
CA LEU A 114 -35.09 -17.82 -11.87
C LEU A 114 -34.03 -18.36 -10.89
N GLY A 115 -33.87 -19.69 -10.83
CA GLY A 115 -32.78 -20.34 -10.10
C GLY A 115 -31.40 -20.02 -10.66
N ASP A 116 -31.27 -19.84 -11.98
CA ASP A 116 -30.03 -19.43 -12.62
C ASP A 116 -29.73 -17.94 -12.36
N MET A 117 -30.73 -17.07 -12.43
CA MET A 117 -30.62 -15.65 -12.04
C MET A 117 -30.17 -15.51 -10.58
N SER A 118 -30.74 -16.28 -9.65
CA SER A 118 -30.30 -16.30 -8.25
C SER A 118 -28.83 -16.68 -8.13
N ALA A 119 -28.40 -17.76 -8.78
CA ALA A 119 -27.01 -18.21 -8.69
C ALA A 119 -26.02 -17.23 -9.35
N ALA A 120 -26.42 -16.54 -10.41
CA ALA A 120 -25.63 -15.48 -11.01
C ALA A 120 -25.52 -14.26 -10.07
N LEU A 121 -26.63 -13.84 -9.46
CA LEU A 121 -26.66 -12.74 -8.49
C LEU A 121 -25.79 -13.04 -7.26
N ASP A 122 -25.93 -14.23 -6.69
CA ASP A 122 -25.16 -14.65 -5.50
C ASP A 122 -23.64 -14.68 -5.80
N ARG A 123 -23.24 -15.13 -7.00
CA ARG A 123 -21.83 -15.09 -7.45
C ARG A 123 -21.33 -13.65 -7.63
N THR A 124 -22.14 -12.77 -8.20
CA THR A 124 -21.78 -11.35 -8.34
C THR A 124 -21.60 -10.69 -6.99
N ALA A 125 -22.51 -10.92 -6.04
CA ALA A 125 -22.41 -10.42 -4.67
C ALA A 125 -21.13 -10.94 -3.97
N ALA A 126 -20.81 -12.22 -4.12
CA ALA A 126 -19.58 -12.81 -3.58
C ALA A 126 -18.31 -12.17 -4.18
N SER A 127 -18.30 -11.94 -5.49
CA SER A 127 -17.18 -11.28 -6.17
C SER A 127 -16.98 -9.83 -5.71
N LEU A 128 -18.06 -9.05 -5.62
CA LEU A 128 -18.02 -7.68 -5.11
C LEU A 128 -17.54 -7.64 -3.66
N ARG A 129 -17.99 -8.57 -2.81
CA ARG A 129 -17.51 -8.69 -1.44
C ARG A 129 -16.00 -8.97 -1.39
N ALA A 130 -15.51 -9.89 -2.21
CA ALA A 130 -14.08 -10.19 -2.28
C ALA A 130 -13.25 -8.98 -2.72
N LEU A 131 -13.75 -8.20 -3.70
CA LEU A 131 -13.12 -6.96 -4.13
C LEU A 131 -13.05 -5.92 -3.00
N ILE A 132 -14.14 -5.72 -2.25
CA ILE A 132 -14.17 -4.78 -1.11
C ILE A 132 -13.20 -5.21 -0.01
N MET A 133 -13.14 -6.50 0.34
CA MET A 133 -12.16 -7.05 1.29
C MET A 133 -10.71 -6.81 0.82
N GLY A 134 -10.45 -6.97 -0.48
CA GLY A 134 -9.15 -6.67 -1.08
C GLY A 134 -8.78 -5.19 -1.00
N ILE A 135 -9.74 -4.29 -1.23
CA ILE A 135 -9.56 -2.84 -1.07
C ILE A 135 -9.26 -2.48 0.39
N GLU A 136 -10.00 -3.03 1.35
CA GLU A 136 -9.78 -2.82 2.78
C GLU A 136 -8.39 -3.28 3.22
N SER A 137 -7.96 -4.46 2.78
CA SER A 137 -6.61 -4.97 3.03
C SER A 137 -5.54 -4.06 2.43
N THR A 138 -5.74 -3.59 1.19
CA THR A 138 -4.80 -2.67 0.53
C THR A 138 -4.73 -1.32 1.25
N ALA A 139 -5.87 -0.77 1.68
CA ALA A 139 -5.93 0.48 2.43
C ALA A 139 -5.22 0.36 3.79
N THR A 140 -5.35 -0.79 4.45
CA THR A 140 -4.63 -1.08 5.72
C THR A 140 -3.12 -1.09 5.50
N THR A 141 -2.65 -1.83 4.48
CA THR A 141 -1.23 -1.87 4.11
C THR A 141 -0.69 -0.49 3.72
N LEU A 142 -1.50 0.33 3.03
CA LEU A 142 -1.14 1.70 2.69
C LEU A 142 -1.02 2.57 3.94
N ALA A 143 -1.93 2.43 4.91
CA ALA A 143 -1.87 3.15 6.18
C ALA A 143 -0.65 2.75 7.02
N ASP A 144 -0.29 1.47 7.06
CA ASP A 144 0.94 0.97 7.68
C ASP A 144 2.20 1.55 7.01
N SER A 145 2.21 1.59 5.68
CA SER A 145 3.31 2.15 4.90
C SER A 145 3.47 3.65 5.13
N ALA A 146 2.36 4.39 5.19
CA ALA A 146 2.36 5.82 5.50
C ALA A 146 2.91 6.08 6.90
N ARG A 147 2.51 5.29 7.91
CA ARG A 147 3.08 5.37 9.27
C ARG A 147 4.59 5.13 9.29
N SER A 148 5.05 4.12 8.55
CA SER A 148 6.48 3.80 8.44
C SER A 148 7.26 4.93 7.75
N LEU A 149 6.68 5.53 6.70
CA LEU A 149 7.27 6.69 6.01
C LEU A 149 7.35 7.92 6.93
N THR A 150 6.31 8.19 7.73
CA THR A 150 6.35 9.27 8.72
C THR A 150 7.46 9.05 9.74
N ALA A 151 7.64 7.82 10.23
CA ALA A 151 8.73 7.49 11.15
C ALA A 151 10.11 7.67 10.52
N ALA A 152 10.31 7.17 9.29
CA ALA A 152 11.56 7.34 8.55
C ALA A 152 11.88 8.82 8.28
N ASN A 153 10.88 9.64 7.94
CA ASN A 153 11.06 11.08 7.75
C ASN A 153 11.45 11.80 9.06
N ALA A 154 10.93 11.35 10.21
CA ALA A 154 11.34 11.89 11.50
C ALA A 154 12.81 11.56 11.81
N GLU A 155 13.25 10.35 11.52
CA GLU A 155 14.66 9.93 11.65
C GLU A 155 15.57 10.74 10.71
N VAL A 156 15.16 10.96 9.46
CA VAL A 156 15.88 11.83 8.52
C VAL A 156 15.97 13.25 9.06
N GLY A 157 14.89 13.81 9.59
CA GLY A 157 14.89 15.16 10.18
C GLY A 157 15.88 15.29 11.33
N GLU A 158 15.92 14.28 12.20
CA GLU A 158 16.89 14.21 13.30
C GLU A 158 18.33 14.05 12.80
N GLY A 159 18.55 13.19 11.80
CA GLY A 159 19.86 13.04 11.15
C GLY A 159 20.36 14.32 10.49
N THR A 160 19.47 15.08 9.84
CA THR A 160 19.79 16.41 9.28
C THR A 160 20.16 17.39 10.38
N ARG A 161 19.44 17.43 11.50
CA ARG A 161 19.77 18.30 12.65
C ARG A 161 21.17 17.99 13.19
N GLN A 162 21.48 16.71 13.40
CA GLN A 162 22.82 16.29 13.84
C GLN A 162 23.92 16.64 12.83
N ALA A 163 23.64 16.48 11.53
CA ALA A 163 24.58 16.87 10.48
C ALA A 163 24.86 18.38 10.50
N SER A 164 23.83 19.21 10.69
CA SER A 164 23.99 20.67 10.84
C SER A 164 24.82 21.05 12.06
N GLU A 165 24.60 20.40 13.20
CA GLU A 165 25.40 20.62 14.42
C GLU A 165 26.86 20.26 14.22
N ARG A 166 27.14 19.11 13.58
CA ARG A 166 28.50 18.68 13.24
C ARG A 166 29.18 19.66 12.27
N ALA A 167 28.46 20.14 11.26
CA ALA A 167 28.98 21.13 10.32
C ALA A 167 29.33 22.45 11.02
N SER A 168 28.48 22.92 11.95
CA SER A 168 28.76 24.11 12.76
C SER A 168 29.98 23.92 13.66
N GLY A 169 30.12 22.75 14.31
CA GLY A 169 31.30 22.42 15.09
C GLY A 169 32.59 22.36 14.26
N ALA A 170 32.53 21.79 13.04
CA ALA A 170 33.65 21.76 12.11
C ALA A 170 34.06 23.17 11.65
N ALA A 171 33.11 24.05 11.39
CA ALA A 171 33.39 25.45 11.05
C ALA A 171 34.08 26.18 12.20
N ALA A 172 33.62 25.99 13.44
CA ALA A 172 34.26 26.57 14.61
C ALA A 172 35.69 26.04 14.82
N ALA A 173 35.92 24.75 14.59
CA ALA A 173 37.26 24.16 14.64
C ALA A 173 38.17 24.73 13.54
N ALA A 174 37.66 24.93 12.33
CA ALA A 174 38.40 25.55 11.23
C ALA A 174 38.80 26.99 11.54
N ASP A 175 37.91 27.78 12.16
CA ASP A 175 38.23 29.14 12.62
C ASP A 175 39.37 29.14 13.64
N GLU A 176 39.38 28.20 14.59
CA GLU A 176 40.45 28.09 15.59
C GLU A 176 41.80 27.66 14.99
N VAL A 177 41.77 26.74 14.03
CA VAL A 177 42.96 26.37 13.25
C VAL A 177 43.49 27.58 12.49
N ASN A 178 42.62 28.38 11.86
CA ASN A 178 43.04 29.57 11.12
C ASN A 178 43.71 30.61 12.04
N ARG A 179 43.18 30.83 13.25
CA ARG A 179 43.82 31.68 14.27
C ARG A 179 45.18 31.16 14.69
N SER A 180 45.29 29.84 14.89
CA SER A 180 46.55 29.19 15.24
C SER A 180 47.59 29.37 14.13
N VAL A 181 47.19 29.21 12.86
CA VAL A 181 48.06 29.45 11.70
C VAL A 181 48.51 30.91 11.63
N GLN A 182 47.62 31.87 11.88
CA GLN A 182 47.99 33.29 11.94
C GLN A 182 49.00 33.57 13.06
N ALA A 183 48.81 33.00 14.25
CA ALA A 183 49.76 33.14 15.35
C ALA A 183 51.13 32.54 15.02
N VAL A 184 51.16 31.37 14.37
CA VAL A 184 52.41 30.75 13.88
C VAL A 184 53.08 31.62 12.83
N ALA A 185 52.33 32.20 11.88
CA ALA A 185 52.87 33.09 10.86
C ALA A 185 53.51 34.33 11.49
N SER A 186 52.84 35.00 12.44
CA SER A 186 53.42 36.12 13.18
C SER A 186 54.66 35.71 13.98
N GLY A 187 54.65 34.54 14.60
CA GLY A 187 55.82 33.99 15.28
C GLY A 187 57.01 33.75 14.34
N ALA A 188 56.74 33.26 13.12
CA ALA A 188 57.75 33.07 12.10
C ALA A 188 58.33 34.40 11.58
N GLU A 189 57.50 35.44 11.41
CA GLU A 189 57.96 36.79 11.05
C GLU A 189 58.88 37.37 12.12
N GLN A 190 58.49 37.27 13.40
CA GLN A 190 59.31 37.73 14.52
C GLN A 190 60.64 36.95 14.61
N MET A 191 60.59 35.63 14.42
CA MET A 191 61.80 34.80 14.37
C MET A 191 62.71 35.19 13.20
N GLY A 192 62.14 35.49 12.03
CA GLY A 192 62.88 36.00 10.88
C GLY A 192 63.60 37.32 11.17
N ALA A 193 62.95 38.24 11.89
CA ALA A 193 63.56 39.48 12.34
C ALA A 193 64.73 39.22 13.33
N SER A 194 64.53 38.34 14.31
CA SER A 194 65.59 37.96 15.26
C SER A 194 66.79 37.31 14.57
N ILE A 195 66.58 36.45 13.56
CA ILE A 195 67.67 35.84 12.78
C ILE A 195 68.47 36.93 12.05
N LYS A 196 67.80 37.93 11.47
CA LYS A 196 68.47 39.05 10.79
C LYS A 196 69.32 39.87 11.76
N GLU A 197 68.81 40.13 12.96
CA GLU A 197 69.53 40.83 14.03
C GLU A 197 70.74 40.02 14.54
N ILE A 198 70.57 38.71 14.78
CA ILE A 198 71.65 37.80 15.15
C ILE A 198 72.75 37.83 14.08
N SER A 199 72.36 37.76 12.80
CA SER A 199 73.29 37.78 11.68
C SER A 199 74.06 39.10 11.60
N HIS A 200 73.39 40.22 11.84
CA HIS A 200 74.03 41.53 11.91
C HIS A 200 75.03 41.62 13.07
N ASN A 201 74.63 41.20 14.27
CA ASN A 201 75.48 41.21 15.46
C ASN A 201 76.69 40.28 15.30
N ALA A 202 76.52 39.12 14.67
CA ALA A 202 77.62 38.20 14.37
C ALA A 202 78.63 38.80 13.38
N ASN A 203 78.17 39.50 12.35
CA ASN A 203 79.05 40.21 11.41
C ASN A 203 79.81 41.35 12.08
N GLU A 204 79.15 42.12 12.95
CA GLU A 204 79.81 43.18 13.73
C GLU A 204 80.86 42.59 14.68
N ALA A 205 80.54 41.50 15.39
CA ALA A 205 81.49 40.81 16.25
C ALA A 205 82.71 40.28 15.47
N ALA A 206 82.50 39.71 14.27
CA ALA A 206 83.59 39.28 13.40
C ALA A 206 84.47 40.46 12.95
N ARG A 207 83.87 41.61 12.62
CA ARG A 207 84.61 42.83 12.26
C ARG A 207 85.47 43.34 13.42
N VAL A 208 84.91 43.37 14.63
CA VAL A 208 85.65 43.77 15.85
C VAL A 208 86.79 42.79 16.14
N ALA A 209 86.56 41.48 16.00
CA ALA A 209 87.59 40.47 16.18
C ALA A 209 88.74 40.61 15.17
N ALA A 210 88.44 40.92 13.89
CA ALA A 210 89.45 41.20 12.88
C ALA A 210 90.28 42.44 13.26
N GLN A 211 89.62 43.54 13.63
CA GLN A 211 90.30 44.77 14.08
C GLN A 211 91.18 44.53 15.31
N ALA A 212 90.71 43.73 16.28
CA ALA A 212 91.51 43.36 17.45
C ALA A 212 92.76 42.56 17.07
N THR A 213 92.65 41.69 16.06
CA THR A 213 93.79 40.93 15.52
C THR A 213 94.81 41.86 14.87
N ASP A 214 94.37 42.81 14.04
CA ASP A 214 95.25 43.82 13.42
C ASP A 214 95.98 44.67 14.48
N VAL A 215 95.28 45.08 15.53
CA VAL A 215 95.87 45.83 16.65
C VAL A 215 96.89 44.99 17.40
N ALA A 216 96.60 43.71 17.64
CA ALA A 216 97.53 42.78 18.28
C ALA A 216 98.79 42.57 17.42
N GLU A 217 98.64 42.43 16.10
CA GLU A 217 99.76 42.31 15.15
C GLU A 217 100.65 43.56 15.16
N SER A 218 100.05 44.76 15.04
CA SER A 218 100.79 46.03 15.13
C SER A 218 101.49 46.20 16.48
N THR A 219 100.88 45.74 17.57
CA THR A 219 101.49 45.76 18.90
C THR A 219 102.69 44.82 18.95
N ASN A 220 102.56 43.62 18.40
CA ASN A 220 103.65 42.64 18.34
C ASN A 220 104.84 43.17 17.52
N GLU A 221 104.58 43.86 16.40
CA GLU A 221 105.62 44.53 15.61
C GLU A 221 106.35 45.62 16.42
N LYS A 222 105.61 46.47 17.14
CA LYS A 222 106.20 47.50 18.01
C LYS A 222 107.03 46.90 19.15
N VAL A 223 106.53 45.85 19.81
CA VAL A 223 107.27 45.13 20.85
C VAL A 223 108.52 44.48 20.27
N GLY A 224 108.44 43.89 19.07
CA GLY A 224 109.60 43.35 18.36
C GLY A 224 110.66 44.42 18.09
N ARG A 225 110.27 45.61 17.61
CA ARG A 225 111.17 46.75 17.45
C ARG A 225 111.80 47.23 18.76
N LEU A 226 111.03 47.29 19.84
CA LEU A 226 111.55 47.61 21.17
C LEU A 226 112.55 46.55 21.66
N GLY A 227 112.30 45.28 21.38
CA GLY A 227 113.21 44.17 21.68
C GLY A 227 114.54 44.30 20.94
N ALA A 228 114.51 44.55 19.63
CA ALA A 228 115.69 44.79 18.82
C ALA A 228 116.50 46.01 19.32
N SER A 229 115.82 47.12 19.60
CA SER A 229 116.46 48.33 20.14
C SER A 229 117.06 48.11 21.54
N SER A 230 116.39 47.34 22.40
CA SER A 230 116.92 46.96 23.73
C SER A 230 118.17 46.08 23.63
N GLN A 231 118.23 45.19 22.62
CA GLN A 231 119.38 44.35 22.35
C GLN A 231 120.58 45.17 21.84
N GLU A 232 120.33 46.15 20.98
CA GLU A 232 121.33 47.13 20.50
C GLU A 232 121.91 47.94 21.67
N ILE A 233 121.06 48.42 22.60
CA ILE A 233 121.51 49.07 23.85
C ILE A 233 122.37 48.11 24.70
N GLY A 234 121.96 46.85 24.81
CA GLY A 234 122.72 45.84 25.55
C GLY A 234 124.10 45.52 24.95
N GLU A 235 124.25 45.62 23.63
CA GLU A 235 125.53 45.45 22.93
C GLU A 235 126.49 46.62 23.19
N VAL A 236 125.98 47.85 23.29
CA VAL A 236 126.77 49.04 23.66
C VAL A 236 127.29 48.97 25.10
N ILE A 237 126.60 48.27 26.01
CA ILE A 237 127.02 48.10 27.42
C ILE A 237 128.08 46.98 27.58
N LYS A 238 128.25 46.10 26.59
CA LYS A 238 129.22 44.99 26.62
C LYS A 238 130.63 45.37 26.13
N VAL A 239 130.88 46.64 25.83
CA VAL A 239 132.20 47.23 25.50
C VAL A 239 132.74 47.97 26.71
#